data_AF-A0A1S8AR33-F1
#
_entry.id   AF-A0A1S8AR33-F1
#
_cell.length_a   1.000
_cell.length_b   1.000
_cell.length_c   1.000
_cell.angle_alpha   90.00
_cell.angle_beta   90.00
_cell.angle_gamma   90.00
#
_symmetry.space_group_name_H-M   'P 1'
#
loop_
_entity.id
_entity.type
_entity.pdbx_description
1 polymer ?
#
loop_
_entity_poly.entity_id
_entity_poly.type
_entity_poly.pdbx_seq_one_letter_code
_entity_poly.pdbx_strand_id
1 'polypeptide(L)' 'MDSNDARDVLLGLACGDALGRPVEFELASGITAEYGELNEMVGYGTWSQPAGTITDDTEQALCLA' A
#
# COMPACT_ATOMS: atom_id res chain seq x y z
N MET A 1 -9.00 -22.56 7.29
CA MET A 1 -8.72 -21.17 7.66
C MET A 1 -9.73 -20.78 8.69
N ASP A 2 -9.25 -20.32 9.83
CA ASP A 2 -10.13 -19.65 10.79
C ASP A 2 -10.66 -18.37 10.12
N SER A 3 -11.85 -17.89 10.52
CA SER A 3 -12.45 -16.70 9.90
C SER A 3 -11.57 -15.45 10.04
N ASN A 4 -10.66 -15.44 11.03
CA ASN A 4 -9.68 -14.39 11.21
C ASN A 4 -8.58 -14.44 10.13
N ASP A 5 -8.15 -15.62 9.66
CA ASP A 5 -7.07 -15.75 8.68
C ASP A 5 -7.40 -15.05 7.36
N ALA A 6 -8.64 -15.21 6.86
CA ALA A 6 -9.06 -14.60 5.59
C ALA A 6 -9.13 -13.07 5.69
N ARG A 7 -9.62 -12.56 6.82
CA ARG A 7 -9.67 -11.12 7.08
C ARG A 7 -8.27 -10.53 7.23
N ASP A 8 -7.38 -11.20 7.94
CA ASP A 8 -6.02 -10.74 8.19
C ASP A 8 -5.22 -10.67 6.89
N VAL A 9 -5.44 -11.61 5.95
CA VAL A 9 -4.86 -11.55 4.60
C VAL A 9 -5.33 -10.32 3.83
N LEU A 10 -6.63 -10.01 3.84
CA LEU A 10 -7.17 -8.83 3.14
C LEU A 10 -6.69 -7.52 3.78
N LEU A 11 -6.54 -7.47 5.11
CA LEU A 11 -5.94 -6.32 5.79
C LEU A 11 -4.45 -6.18 5.46
N GLY A 12 -3.72 -7.28 5.37
CA GLY A 12 -2.32 -7.29 4.94
C GLY A 12 -2.15 -6.76 3.51
N LEU A 13 -3.04 -7.18 2.60
CA LEU A 13 -3.11 -6.65 1.23
C LEU A 13 -3.32 -5.13 1.26
N ALA A 14 -4.35 -4.64 1.96
CA ALA A 14 -4.66 -3.22 2.01
C ALA A 14 -3.53 -2.37 2.61
N CYS A 15 -2.84 -2.90 3.63
CA CYS A 15 -1.66 -2.24 4.20
C CYS A 15 -0.49 -2.19 3.21
N GLY A 16 -0.21 -3.28 2.49
CA GLY A 16 0.87 -3.32 1.51
C GLY A 16 0.62 -2.38 0.32
N ASP A 17 -0.61 -2.40 -0.19
CA ASP A 17 -1.10 -1.51 -1.24
C ASP A 17 -0.93 -0.02 -0.84
N ALA A 18 -1.53 0.38 0.29
CA ALA A 18 -1.47 1.77 0.73
C ALA A 18 -0.04 2.26 1.07
N LEU A 19 0.84 1.37 1.56
CA LEU A 19 2.24 1.69 1.83
C LEU A 19 3.05 1.86 0.55
N GLY A 20 2.78 1.05 -0.48
CA GLY A 20 3.48 1.08 -1.76
C GLY A 20 3.02 2.21 -2.69
N ARG A 21 1.75 2.64 -2.60
CA ARG A 21 1.16 3.66 -3.47
C ARG A 21 1.99 4.93 -3.66
N PRO A 22 2.56 5.57 -2.62
CA PRO A 22 3.26 6.84 -2.79
C PRO A 22 4.54 6.72 -3.61
N VAL A 23 5.08 5.51 -3.75
CA VAL A 23 6.35 5.22 -4.45
C VAL A 23 6.14 4.35 -5.69
N GLU A 24 4.90 4.24 -6.17
CA GLU A 24 4.62 3.56 -7.43
C GLU A 24 5.41 4.24 -8.57
N PHE A 25 6.05 3.44 -9.43
CA PHE A 25 6.96 3.87 -10.50
C PHE A 25 8.28 4.53 -10.07
N GLU A 26 8.58 4.60 -8.76
CA GLU A 26 9.88 5.09 -8.29
C GLU A 26 10.96 4.01 -8.35
N LEU A 27 12.20 4.45 -8.56
CA LEU A 27 13.36 3.56 -8.46
C LEU A 27 13.70 3.33 -6.98
N ALA A 28 14.15 2.12 -6.65
CA ALA A 28 14.61 1.80 -5.29
C ALA A 28 15.65 2.80 -4.76
N SER A 29 16.56 3.28 -5.61
CA SER A 29 17.53 4.32 -5.24
C SER A 29 16.89 5.67 -4.91
N GLY A 30 15.79 6.03 -5.58
CA GLY A 30 15.02 7.24 -5.28
C GLY A 30 14.33 7.11 -3.93
N ILE A 31 13.68 5.96 -3.69
CA ILE A 31 13.01 5.65 -2.42
C ILE A 31 14.01 5.71 -1.26
N THR A 32 15.18 5.08 -1.39
CA THR A 32 16.23 5.15 -0.36
C THR A 32 16.78 6.56 -0.18
N ALA A 33 16.95 7.34 -1.25
CA ALA A 33 17.46 8.71 -1.13
C ALA A 33 16.46 9.64 -0.42
N GLU A 34 15.16 9.47 -0.65
CA GLU A 34 14.12 10.31 -0.06
C GLU A 34 13.74 9.88 1.36
N TYR A 35 13.55 8.57 1.58
CA TYR A 35 13.00 8.04 2.84
C TYR A 35 14.04 7.29 3.69
N GLY A 36 15.18 6.88 3.11
CA GLY A 36 16.08 5.91 3.72
C GLY A 36 15.49 4.50 3.69
N GLU A 37 14.46 4.30 4.52
CA GLU A 37 13.60 3.12 4.56
C GLU A 37 12.14 3.58 4.67
N LEU A 38 11.30 3.16 3.72
CA LEU A 38 9.88 3.49 3.75
C LEU A 38 9.15 2.51 4.69
N ASN A 39 8.90 2.93 5.92
CA ASN A 39 8.25 2.13 6.96
C ASN A 39 7.03 2.81 7.60
N GLU A 40 6.67 4.01 7.15
CA GLU A 40 5.47 4.72 7.57
C GLU A 40 4.56 5.03 6.38
N MET A 41 3.27 5.23 6.66
CA MET A 41 2.28 5.66 5.68
C MET A 41 2.55 7.12 5.32
N VAL A 42 3.25 7.35 4.22
CA VAL A 42 3.44 8.67 3.63
C VAL A 42 2.34 8.97 2.61
N GLY A 43 2.07 10.25 2.38
CA GLY A 43 1.07 10.70 1.41
C GLY A 43 1.70 11.56 0.33
N TYR A 44 0.87 11.93 -0.64
CA TYR A 44 1.14 12.90 -1.70
C TYR A 44 2.31 12.59 -2.64
N GLY A 45 2.79 11.34 -2.69
CA GLY A 45 3.79 10.86 -3.64
C GLY A 45 3.26 10.79 -5.08
N THR A 46 3.58 9.73 -5.83
CA THR A 46 3.32 9.57 -7.28
C THR A 46 1.96 10.11 -7.76
N TRP A 47 0.89 9.84 -7.00
CA TRP A 47 -0.49 10.16 -7.39
C TRP A 47 -1.14 11.28 -6.57
N SER A 48 -0.39 11.96 -5.70
CA SER A 48 -0.85 13.06 -4.85
C SER A 48 -2.04 12.73 -3.94
N GLN A 49 -2.04 11.53 -3.33
CA GLN A 49 -3.15 11.04 -2.49
C GLN A 49 -2.79 11.03 -1.00
N PRO A 50 -3.75 11.23 -0.08
CA PRO A 50 -3.48 11.17 1.35
C PRO A 50 -2.86 9.82 1.80
N ALA A 51 -2.07 9.86 2.87
CA ALA A 51 -1.50 8.66 3.48
C ALA A 51 -2.57 7.62 3.83
N GLY A 52 -2.31 6.35 3.55
CA GLY A 52 -3.24 5.25 3.83
C GLY A 52 -4.36 5.05 2.79
N THR A 53 -4.39 5.85 1.72
CA THR A 53 -5.39 5.66 0.66
C THR A 53 -5.03 4.43 -0.19
N ILE A 54 -5.90 3.43 -0.26
CA ILE A 54 -5.75 2.21 -1.07
C ILE A 54 -5.84 2.48 -2.60
N THR A 55 -5.32 1.57 -3.41
CA THR A 55 -5.43 1.60 -4.88
C THR A 55 -6.45 0.57 -5.39
N ASP A 56 -6.48 0.38 -6.71
CA ASP A 56 -7.36 -0.59 -7.35
C ASP A 56 -7.04 -2.04 -6.96
N ASP A 57 -5.83 -2.34 -6.47
CA ASP A 57 -5.47 -3.65 -5.92
C ASP A 57 -6.42 -4.08 -4.80
N THR A 58 -6.63 -3.23 -3.80
CA THR A 58 -7.56 -3.51 -2.71
C THR A 58 -9.01 -3.41 -3.16
N GLU A 59 -9.36 -2.41 -3.98
CA GLU A 59 -10.74 -2.23 -4.45
C GLU A 59 -11.23 -3.44 -5.26
N GLN A 60 -10.41 -3.95 -6.18
CA GLN A 60 -10.75 -5.10 -7.01
C GLN A 60 -10.69 -6.41 -6.22
N ALA A 61 -9.74 -6.58 -5.30
CA ALA A 61 -9.71 -7.74 -4.41
C ALA A 61 -11.00 -7.85 -3.57
N LEU A 62 -11.49 -6.74 -3.04
CA LEU A 62 -12.76 -6.69 -2.29
C LEU A 62 -13.99 -6.99 -3.17
N CYS A 63 -13.94 -6.67 -4.46
CA CYS A 63 -15.02 -7.05 -5.39
C CYS A 63 -15.11 -8.57 -5.63
N LEU A 64 -14.02 -9.30 -5.42
CA LEU A 64 -13.93 -10.75 -5.64
C LEU A 64 -14.14 -11.59 -4.37
N ALA A 65 -13.90 -11.01 -3.19
CA ALA A 65 -13.84 -11.71 -1.90
C ALA A 65 -15.20 -12.17 -1.33
#